data_AF-A0A968LLW0-F1
#
_entry.id   AF-A0A968LLW0-F1
#
_cell.length_a   1.000
_cell.length_b   1.000
_cell.length_c   1.000
_cell.angle_alpha   90.00
_cell.angle_beta   90.00
_cell.angle_gamma   90.00
#
_symmetry.space_group_name_H-M   'P 1'
#
loop_
_entity.id
_entity.type
_entity.pdbx_description
1 polymer ?
#
loop_
_entity_poly.entity_id
_entity_poly.type
_entity_poly.pdbx_seq_one_letter_code
_entity_poly.pdbx_strand_id
1 'polypeptide(L)'
;MLHRTGLMALEPAQRLLTALEEIQRAGSRAYTYSEAYEDLYFAVEAKLIGLAGADAGGNLQIARSRNDIDAAMIRIVLRETLLGFMEALSELRGVLIERALEHIDALMPGYTHNQPAQPTTLAHYLGGVIGVLERDSRRLRFAYNTVNRNPLGAAAMTTSGFPIRRDLTSTYLGFEGLAENAIDAVGGVDHTLEAVSTALTCGTTSRGWSSIC
;
A
#
# COMPACT_ATOMS: atom_id res chain seq x y z
N MET A 1 -5.68 0.85 -20.86
CA MET A 1 -6.86 -0.03 -20.85
C MET A 1 -7.89 0.43 -21.89
N LEU A 2 -8.44 1.65 -21.80
CA LEU A 2 -9.47 2.17 -22.72
C LEU A 2 -9.13 2.01 -24.21
N HIS A 3 -7.90 2.32 -24.61
CA HIS A 3 -7.47 2.12 -25.99
C HIS A 3 -7.49 0.66 -26.44
N ARG A 4 -7.03 -0.26 -25.57
CA ARG A 4 -6.99 -1.71 -25.85
C ARG A 4 -8.39 -2.31 -26.00
N THR A 5 -9.41 -1.68 -25.43
CA THR A 5 -10.80 -2.11 -25.53
C THR A 5 -11.60 -1.34 -26.58
N GLY A 6 -10.94 -0.50 -27.40
CA GLY A 6 -11.58 0.28 -28.45
C GLY A 6 -12.45 1.44 -27.95
N LEU A 7 -12.43 1.74 -26.64
CA LEU A 7 -13.18 2.85 -26.04
C LEU A 7 -12.50 4.20 -26.22
N MET A 8 -11.25 4.20 -26.69
CA MET A 8 -10.46 5.41 -26.94
C MET A 8 -9.54 5.18 -28.15
N ALA A 9 -9.50 6.14 -29.07
CA ALA A 9 -8.55 6.12 -30.17
C ALA A 9 -7.10 6.25 -29.67
N LEU A 10 -6.13 5.86 -30.50
CA LEU A 10 -4.72 5.89 -30.10
C LEU A 10 -4.21 7.33 -29.88
N GLU A 11 -4.58 8.27 -30.73
CA GLU A 11 -4.09 9.66 -30.67
C GLU A 11 -4.50 10.39 -29.38
N PRO A 12 -5.77 10.35 -28.92
CA PRO A 12 -6.14 10.89 -27.60
C PRO A 12 -5.43 10.17 -26.44
N ALA A 13 -5.24 8.86 -26.54
CA ALA A 13 -4.51 8.10 -25.52
C ALA A 13 -3.03 8.52 -25.41
N GLN A 14 -2.38 8.80 -26.53
CA GLN A 14 -1.00 9.30 -26.56
C GLN A 14 -0.91 10.71 -25.96
N ARG A 15 -1.85 11.60 -26.30
CA ARG A 15 -1.93 12.95 -25.69
C ARG A 15 -2.05 12.89 -24.18
N LEU A 16 -2.90 11.99 -23.66
CA LEU A 16 -3.05 11.77 -22.22
C LEU A 16 -1.75 11.28 -21.57
N LEU A 17 -1.05 10.34 -22.18
CA LEU A 17 0.22 9.84 -21.65
C LEU A 17 1.28 10.95 -21.57
N THR A 18 1.45 11.73 -22.64
CA THR A 18 2.38 12.87 -22.64
C THR A 18 2.03 13.89 -21.56
N ALA A 19 0.74 14.22 -21.42
CA ALA A 19 0.30 15.17 -20.39
C ALA A 19 0.49 14.63 -18.96
N LEU A 20 0.27 13.32 -18.74
CA LEU A 20 0.55 12.67 -17.45
C LEU A 20 2.05 12.69 -17.11
N GLU A 21 2.93 12.48 -18.08
CA GLU A 21 4.39 12.60 -17.89
C GLU A 21 4.80 14.02 -17.50
N GLU A 22 4.19 15.05 -18.11
CA GLU A 22 4.42 16.44 -17.72
C GLU A 22 3.94 16.74 -16.30
N ILE A 23 2.74 16.27 -15.96
CA ILE A 23 2.16 16.38 -14.61
C ILE A 23 3.06 15.72 -13.58
N GLN A 24 3.56 14.52 -13.87
CA GLN A 24 4.49 13.79 -13.01
C GLN A 24 5.82 14.55 -12.84
N ARG A 25 6.38 15.09 -13.94
CA ARG A 25 7.64 15.85 -13.92
C ARG A 25 7.53 17.15 -13.12
N ALA A 26 6.37 17.81 -13.15
CA ALA A 26 6.11 18.99 -12.33
C ALA A 26 6.11 18.66 -10.82
N GLY A 27 5.75 17.43 -10.46
CA GLY A 27 5.71 16.94 -9.09
C GLY A 27 4.56 17.52 -8.27
N SER A 28 4.29 16.92 -7.10
CA SER A 28 3.16 17.29 -6.25
C SER A 28 3.21 18.73 -5.74
N ARG A 29 4.41 19.30 -5.58
CA ARG A 29 4.61 20.68 -5.12
C ARG A 29 4.15 21.75 -6.12
N ALA A 30 3.97 21.38 -7.39
CA ALA A 30 3.42 22.27 -8.40
C ALA A 30 1.90 22.48 -8.25
N TYR A 31 1.24 21.68 -7.41
CA TYR A 31 -0.20 21.78 -7.16
C TYR A 31 -0.44 22.47 -5.82
N THR A 32 -0.98 23.68 -5.88
CA THR A 32 -1.47 24.39 -4.70
C THR A 32 -2.94 24.09 -4.49
N TYR A 33 -3.32 23.78 -3.25
CA TYR A 33 -4.72 23.70 -2.87
C TYR A 33 -5.37 25.07 -3.09
N SER A 34 -6.45 25.08 -3.86
CA SER A 34 -7.25 26.24 -4.17
C SER A 34 -8.71 25.90 -3.89
N GLU A 35 -9.49 26.85 -3.38
CA GLU A 35 -10.95 26.69 -3.22
C GLU A 35 -11.67 26.41 -4.55
N ALA A 36 -11.00 26.62 -5.68
CA ALA A 36 -11.53 26.29 -7.01
C ALA A 36 -11.69 24.78 -7.24
N TYR A 37 -11.01 23.93 -6.47
CA TYR A 37 -11.05 22.47 -6.60
C TYR A 37 -11.35 21.83 -5.24
N GLU A 38 -12.25 20.84 -5.23
CA GLU A 38 -12.63 20.12 -4.00
C GLU A 38 -11.41 19.38 -3.40
N ASP A 39 -10.57 18.79 -4.25
CA ASP A 39 -9.40 18.03 -3.83
C ASP A 39 -8.30 17.99 -4.90
N LEU A 40 -7.22 17.27 -4.61
CA LEU A 40 -6.10 17.07 -5.52
C LEU A 40 -6.50 16.34 -6.81
N TYR A 41 -7.50 15.45 -6.76
CA TYR A 41 -7.96 14.71 -7.94
C TYR A 41 -8.50 15.68 -8.99
N PHE A 42 -9.39 16.60 -8.60
CA PHE A 42 -9.94 17.59 -9.53
C PHE A 42 -8.89 18.58 -10.03
N ALA A 43 -7.93 18.96 -9.20
CA ALA A 43 -6.82 19.82 -9.62
C ALA A 43 -5.95 19.14 -10.71
N VAL A 44 -5.63 17.85 -10.52
CA VAL A 44 -4.86 17.07 -11.50
C VAL A 44 -5.68 16.81 -12.77
N GLU A 45 -6.97 16.50 -12.63
CA GLU A 45 -7.88 16.30 -13.78
C GLU A 45 -8.02 17.57 -14.62
N ALA A 46 -8.22 18.73 -13.99
CA ALA A 46 -8.30 20.01 -14.70
C ALA A 46 -6.99 20.34 -15.44
N LYS A 47 -5.84 20.08 -14.81
CA LYS A 47 -4.53 20.24 -15.46
C LYS A 47 -4.38 19.29 -16.64
N LEU A 48 -4.77 18.03 -16.47
CA LEU A 48 -4.70 17.01 -17.51
C LEU A 48 -5.58 17.37 -18.71
N ILE A 49 -6.81 17.84 -18.48
CA ILE A 49 -7.70 18.34 -19.54
C ILE A 49 -7.08 19.56 -20.23
N GLY A 50 -6.48 20.49 -19.48
CA GLY A 50 -5.83 21.67 -20.05
C GLY A 50 -4.64 21.35 -20.95
N LEU A 51 -3.87 20.30 -20.64
CA LEU A 51 -2.73 19.86 -21.43
C LEU A 51 -3.13 18.93 -22.58
N ALA A 52 -4.01 17.96 -22.30
CA ALA A 52 -4.36 16.91 -23.24
C ALA A 52 -5.55 17.27 -24.12
N GLY A 53 -6.31 18.34 -23.84
CA GLY A 53 -7.55 18.73 -24.52
C GLY A 53 -8.80 18.06 -23.94
N ALA A 54 -9.95 18.72 -24.08
CA ALA A 54 -11.22 18.29 -23.47
C ALA A 54 -11.76 16.97 -24.03
N ASP A 55 -11.51 16.69 -25.31
CA ASP A 55 -11.87 15.43 -25.97
C ASP A 55 -11.10 14.23 -25.38
N ALA A 56 -9.80 14.39 -25.13
CA ALA A 56 -8.99 13.32 -24.57
C ALA A 56 -9.20 13.21 -23.04
N GLY A 57 -9.11 14.34 -22.34
CA GLY A 57 -9.24 14.42 -20.88
C GLY A 57 -10.63 14.04 -20.36
N GLY A 58 -11.70 14.51 -21.01
CA GLY A 58 -13.06 14.16 -20.60
C GLY A 58 -13.37 12.67 -20.80
N ASN A 59 -12.91 12.09 -21.91
CA ASN A 59 -13.13 10.67 -22.22
C ASN A 59 -12.28 9.72 -21.35
N LEU A 60 -11.29 10.22 -20.62
CA LEU A 60 -10.51 9.41 -19.70
C LEU A 60 -11.40 8.81 -18.59
N GLN A 61 -12.51 9.46 -18.23
CA GLN A 61 -13.45 8.95 -17.21
C GLN A 61 -14.38 7.83 -17.67
N ILE A 62 -14.34 7.45 -18.95
CA ILE A 62 -15.13 6.32 -19.45
C ILE A 62 -14.85 5.08 -18.60
N ALA A 63 -15.94 4.47 -18.11
CA ALA A 63 -15.93 3.24 -17.32
C ALA A 63 -15.20 3.32 -15.96
N ARG A 64 -14.98 4.53 -15.42
CA ARG A 64 -14.33 4.75 -14.11
C ARG A 64 -15.16 5.69 -13.25
N SER A 65 -14.86 5.71 -11.96
CA SER A 65 -15.44 6.65 -11.00
C SER A 65 -14.35 7.12 -10.05
N ARG A 66 -14.60 8.23 -9.35
CA ARG A 66 -13.74 8.61 -8.23
C ARG A 66 -13.66 7.51 -7.17
N ASN A 67 -14.75 6.76 -6.95
CA ASN A 67 -14.81 5.73 -5.92
C ASN A 67 -13.81 4.57 -6.15
N ASP A 68 -13.78 4.01 -7.35
CA ASP A 68 -12.86 2.90 -7.66
C ASP A 68 -11.43 3.38 -7.89
N ILE A 69 -11.24 4.62 -8.37
CA ILE A 69 -9.93 5.26 -8.46
C ILE A 69 -9.34 5.51 -7.06
N ASP A 70 -10.13 6.08 -6.14
CA ASP A 70 -9.70 6.37 -4.77
C ASP A 70 -9.34 5.08 -4.02
N ALA A 71 -10.20 4.06 -4.10
CA ALA A 71 -9.90 2.74 -3.55
C ALA A 71 -8.59 2.15 -4.11
N ALA A 72 -8.33 2.32 -5.42
CA ALA A 72 -7.09 1.84 -6.03
C ALA A 72 -5.87 2.62 -5.51
N MET A 73 -5.98 3.94 -5.41
CA MET A 73 -4.90 4.81 -4.92
C MET A 73 -4.52 4.47 -3.48
N ILE A 74 -5.50 4.34 -2.58
CA ILE A 74 -5.28 3.94 -1.19
C ILE A 74 -4.57 2.60 -1.12
N ARG A 75 -5.04 1.60 -1.87
CA ARG A 75 -4.44 0.26 -1.89
C ARG A 75 -3.00 0.26 -2.42
N ILE A 76 -2.69 1.05 -3.45
CA ILE A 76 -1.33 1.20 -3.97
C ILE A 76 -0.40 1.79 -2.89
N VAL A 77 -0.82 2.86 -2.22
CA VAL A 77 -0.03 3.51 -1.16
C VAL A 77 0.16 2.58 0.04
N LEU A 78 -0.90 1.90 0.49
CA LEU A 78 -0.81 0.93 1.59
C LEU A 78 0.10 -0.24 1.23
N ARG A 79 0.06 -0.72 -0.03
CA ARG A 79 0.91 -1.80 -0.51
C ARG A 79 2.38 -1.42 -0.43
N GLU A 80 2.75 -0.24 -0.92
CA GLU A 80 4.13 0.27 -0.84
C GLU A 80 4.57 0.44 0.62
N THR A 81 3.69 0.95 1.47
CA THR A 81 3.95 1.12 2.91
C THR A 81 4.22 -0.24 3.57
N LEU A 82 3.37 -1.24 3.32
CA LEU A 82 3.52 -2.59 3.87
C LEU A 82 4.82 -3.26 3.40
N LEU A 83 5.21 -3.07 2.14
CA LEU A 83 6.49 -3.57 1.62
C LEU A 83 7.68 -2.97 2.37
N GLY A 84 7.67 -1.65 2.60
CA GLY A 84 8.70 -0.97 3.40
C GLY A 84 8.76 -1.49 4.84
N PHE A 85 7.61 -1.76 5.47
CA PHE A 85 7.57 -2.38 6.79
C PHE A 85 8.16 -3.80 6.79
N MET A 86 7.87 -4.61 5.77
CA MET A 86 8.43 -5.95 5.65
C MET A 86 9.95 -5.94 5.50
N GLU A 87 10.47 -5.01 4.68
CA GLU A 87 11.91 -4.83 4.48
C GLU A 87 12.60 -4.44 5.80
N ALA A 88 12.13 -3.38 6.46
CA ALA A 88 12.68 -2.94 7.74
C ALA A 88 12.60 -4.01 8.83
N LEU A 89 11.51 -4.78 8.89
CA LEU A 89 11.36 -5.88 9.84
C LEU A 89 12.33 -7.04 9.53
N SER A 90 12.55 -7.32 8.25
CA SER A 90 13.51 -8.34 7.80
C SER A 90 14.94 -7.95 8.17
N GLU A 91 15.33 -6.70 7.92
CA GLU A 91 16.63 -6.15 8.31
C GLU A 91 16.85 -6.23 9.82
N LEU A 92 15.89 -5.76 10.62
CA LEU A 92 15.96 -5.82 12.08
C LEU A 92 16.15 -7.27 12.57
N ARG A 93 15.38 -8.21 12.02
CA ARG A 93 15.52 -9.63 12.37
C ARG A 93 16.89 -10.18 12.01
N GLY A 94 17.45 -9.79 10.86
CA GLY A 94 18.81 -10.14 10.46
C GLY A 94 19.84 -9.70 11.50
N VAL A 95 19.82 -8.42 11.88
CA VAL A 95 20.71 -7.86 12.91
C VAL A 95 20.55 -8.57 14.25
N LEU A 96 19.32 -8.84 14.69
CA LEU A 96 19.08 -9.54 15.96
C LEU A 96 19.60 -10.98 15.93
N ILE A 97 19.50 -11.67 14.79
CA ILE A 97 20.05 -13.02 14.61
C ILE A 97 21.57 -12.98 14.71
N GLU A 98 22.22 -12.05 14.02
CA GLU A 98 23.68 -11.87 14.10
C GLU A 98 24.13 -11.63 15.55
N ARG A 99 23.47 -10.71 16.27
CA ARG A 99 23.76 -10.45 17.69
C ARG A 99 23.49 -11.65 18.59
N ALA A 100 22.44 -12.42 18.32
CA ALA A 100 22.19 -13.64 19.08
C ALA A 100 23.31 -14.67 18.88
N LEU A 101 23.82 -14.81 17.65
CA LEU A 101 24.92 -15.74 17.34
C LEU A 101 26.26 -15.29 17.94
N GLU A 102 26.54 -13.98 18.00
CA GLU A 102 27.75 -13.43 18.64
C GLU A 102 27.76 -13.65 20.17
N HIS A 103 26.59 -13.80 20.78
CA HIS A 103 26.41 -13.81 22.23
C HIS A 103 25.74 -15.09 22.77
N ILE A 104 26.01 -16.23 22.13
CA ILE A 104 25.44 -17.54 22.50
C ILE A 104 25.68 -17.88 23.97
N ASP A 105 26.92 -17.70 24.44
CA ASP A 105 27.34 -18.06 25.80
C ASP A 105 27.35 -16.86 26.77
N ALA A 106 26.91 -15.68 26.32
CA ALA A 106 26.91 -14.48 27.14
C ALA A 106 25.79 -14.54 28.20
N LEU A 107 26.14 -14.89 29.43
CA LEU A 107 25.21 -14.98 30.54
C LEU A 107 24.64 -13.61 30.94
N MET A 108 23.35 -13.58 31.23
CA MET A 108 22.65 -12.44 31.81
C MET A 108 21.58 -12.91 32.80
N PRO A 109 21.16 -12.08 33.77
CA PRO A 109 19.96 -12.36 34.54
C PRO A 109 18.72 -12.27 33.63
N GLY A 110 17.81 -13.23 33.71
CA GLY A 110 16.43 -13.06 33.25
C GLY A 110 15.63 -12.25 34.27
N TYR A 111 14.67 -11.45 33.82
CA TYR A 111 13.89 -10.57 34.68
C TYR A 111 12.41 -10.96 34.72
N THR A 112 11.82 -10.91 35.91
CA THR A 112 10.37 -10.95 36.12
C THR A 112 10.00 -9.84 37.10
N HIS A 113 9.00 -9.03 36.79
CA HIS A 113 8.66 -7.84 37.60
C HIS A 113 9.85 -6.91 37.86
N ASN A 114 10.74 -6.76 36.88
CA ASN A 114 11.99 -5.99 36.97
C ASN A 114 12.92 -6.46 38.11
N GLN A 115 12.81 -7.72 38.52
CA GLN A 115 13.69 -8.37 39.49
C GLN A 115 14.44 -9.53 38.83
N PRO A 116 15.72 -9.75 39.16
CA PRO A 116 16.47 -10.92 38.70
C PRO A 116 15.75 -12.21 39.11
N ALA A 117 15.55 -13.10 38.13
CA ALA A 117 14.93 -14.40 38.31
C ALA A 117 15.95 -15.51 38.04
N GLN A 118 15.96 -16.08 36.84
CA GLN A 118 16.83 -17.19 36.46
C GLN A 118 17.96 -16.70 35.52
N PRO A 119 19.17 -17.27 35.59
CA PRO A 119 20.19 -17.04 34.57
C PRO A 119 19.70 -17.47 33.19
N THR A 120 20.04 -16.69 32.17
CA THR A 120 19.80 -16.98 30.76
C THR A 120 20.99 -16.50 29.93
N THR A 121 20.95 -16.65 28.62
CA THR A 121 21.93 -16.02 27.72
C THR A 121 21.29 -14.87 26.95
N LEU A 122 22.10 -13.88 26.54
CA LEU A 122 21.65 -12.80 25.67
C LEU A 122 21.08 -13.36 24.37
N ALA A 123 21.67 -14.44 23.82
CA ALA A 123 21.12 -15.13 22.66
C ALA A 123 19.70 -15.68 22.89
N HIS A 124 19.43 -16.28 24.06
CA HIS A 124 18.09 -16.80 24.36
C HIS A 124 17.06 -15.67 24.47
N TYR A 125 17.45 -14.54 25.08
CA TYR A 125 16.61 -13.33 25.13
C TYR A 125 16.29 -12.80 23.72
N LEU A 126 17.31 -12.57 22.90
CA LEU A 126 17.14 -12.11 21.52
C LEU A 126 16.34 -13.09 20.67
N GLY A 127 16.51 -14.41 20.88
CA GLY A 127 15.68 -15.45 20.27
C GLY A 127 14.19 -15.29 20.57
N GLY A 128 13.84 -14.89 21.79
CA GLY A 128 12.48 -14.53 22.17
C GLY A 128 11.94 -13.35 21.35
N VAL A 129 12.72 -12.27 21.22
CA VAL A 129 12.39 -11.09 20.40
C VAL A 129 12.18 -11.49 18.94
N ILE A 130 13.12 -12.24 18.36
CA ILE A 130 13.07 -12.73 16.96
C ILE A 130 11.80 -13.55 16.72
N GLY A 131 11.41 -14.39 17.68
CA GLY A 131 10.19 -15.19 17.59
C GLY A 131 8.91 -14.35 17.52
N VAL A 132 8.87 -13.19 18.18
CA VAL A 132 7.73 -12.26 18.06
C VAL A 132 7.73 -11.59 16.68
N LEU A 133 8.88 -11.08 16.24
CA LEU A 133 9.02 -10.40 14.95
C LEU A 133 8.76 -11.33 13.75
N GLU A 134 9.01 -12.63 13.89
CA GLU A 134 8.60 -13.63 12.90
C GLU A 134 7.08 -13.67 12.72
N ARG A 135 6.33 -13.65 13.83
CA ARG A 135 4.86 -13.63 13.77
C ARG A 135 4.36 -12.34 13.12
N ASP A 136 5.01 -11.23 13.41
CA ASP A 136 4.70 -9.93 12.81
C ASP A 136 4.98 -9.92 11.30
N SER A 137 6.04 -10.61 10.85
CA SER A 137 6.32 -10.82 9.42
C SER A 137 5.18 -11.57 8.72
N ARG A 138 4.56 -12.55 9.39
CA ARG A 138 3.39 -13.27 8.86
C ARG A 138 2.15 -12.39 8.77
N ARG A 139 1.91 -11.54 9.78
CA ARG A 139 0.78 -10.59 9.78
C ARG A 139 0.89 -9.58 8.65
N LEU A 140 2.09 -9.00 8.46
CA LEU A 140 2.34 -8.06 7.35
C LEU A 140 2.02 -8.70 6.00
N ARG A 141 2.48 -9.93 5.78
CA ARG A 141 2.22 -10.66 4.53
C ARG A 141 0.73 -10.95 4.32
N PHE A 142 0.00 -11.26 5.38
CA PHE A 142 -1.45 -11.42 5.31
C PHE A 142 -2.12 -10.11 4.90
N ALA A 143 -1.83 -9.01 5.60
CA ALA A 143 -2.39 -7.69 5.28
C ALA A 143 -2.07 -7.25 3.84
N TYR A 144 -0.86 -7.52 3.35
CA TYR A 144 -0.47 -7.25 1.96
C TYR A 144 -1.38 -7.97 0.96
N ASN A 145 -1.68 -9.25 1.20
CA ASN A 145 -2.54 -10.04 0.31
C ASN A 145 -3.98 -9.52 0.26
N THR A 146 -4.48 -8.97 1.38
CA THR A 146 -5.80 -8.30 1.46
C THR A 146 -5.79 -6.97 0.71
N VAL A 147 -4.72 -6.17 0.89
CA VAL A 147 -4.56 -4.86 0.24
C VAL A 147 -4.39 -4.99 -1.28
N ASN A 148 -3.60 -5.96 -1.76
CA ASN A 148 -3.16 -6.06 -3.16
C ASN A 148 -4.22 -6.65 -4.13
N ARG A 149 -5.46 -6.15 -4.03
CA ARG A 149 -6.59 -6.49 -4.90
C ARG A 149 -7.07 -5.26 -5.66
N ASN A 150 -7.27 -5.41 -6.97
CA ASN A 150 -7.62 -4.33 -7.88
C ASN A 150 -9.12 -3.97 -7.80
N PRO A 151 -9.47 -2.75 -7.33
CA PRO A 151 -10.87 -2.31 -7.28
C PRO A 151 -11.33 -1.66 -8.59
N LEU A 152 -10.42 -1.30 -9.50
CA LEU A 152 -10.74 -0.57 -10.74
C LEU A 152 -11.70 -1.38 -11.62
N GLY A 153 -12.71 -0.69 -12.15
CA GLY A 153 -13.81 -1.28 -12.90
C GLY A 153 -15.06 -1.56 -12.05
N ALA A 154 -15.01 -1.32 -10.74
CA ALA A 154 -16.21 -1.21 -9.91
C ALA A 154 -17.03 0.05 -10.24
N ALA A 155 -16.40 1.04 -10.90
CA ALA A 155 -16.98 2.35 -11.19
C ALA A 155 -17.55 2.96 -9.91
N ALA A 156 -18.77 3.49 -9.94
CA ALA A 156 -19.36 4.10 -8.75
C ALA A 156 -19.61 3.07 -7.63
N MET A 157 -20.08 1.86 -7.97
CA MET A 157 -20.36 0.74 -7.04
C MET A 157 -21.00 -0.48 -7.74
N THR A 158 -21.44 -0.37 -8.99
CA THR A 158 -22.20 -1.42 -9.71
C THR A 158 -21.51 -1.95 -10.96
N THR A 159 -20.20 -1.76 -11.08
CA THR A 159 -19.40 -2.04 -12.30
C THR A 159 -19.71 -1.10 -13.46
N SER A 160 -19.07 -1.34 -14.61
CA SER A 160 -19.29 -0.59 -15.83
C SER A 160 -20.10 -1.38 -16.86
N GLY A 161 -21.00 -0.70 -17.58
CA GLY A 161 -21.65 -1.25 -18.78
C GLY A 161 -20.74 -1.28 -20.01
N PHE A 162 -19.55 -0.67 -19.94
CA PHE A 162 -18.57 -0.71 -21.03
C PHE A 162 -17.73 -1.99 -20.97
N PRO A 163 -17.31 -2.55 -22.12
CA PRO A 163 -16.49 -3.75 -22.19
C PRO A 163 -15.03 -3.46 -21.80
N ILE A 164 -14.77 -3.25 -20.51
CA ILE A 164 -13.43 -2.99 -19.98
C ILE A 164 -12.67 -4.28 -19.65
N ARG A 165 -11.33 -4.17 -19.59
CA ARG A 165 -10.40 -5.26 -19.26
C ARG A 165 -9.68 -4.95 -17.96
N ARG A 166 -10.24 -5.44 -16.83
CA ARG A 166 -9.71 -5.21 -15.47
C ARG A 166 -8.39 -5.94 -15.23
N ASP A 167 -8.15 -7.05 -15.92
CA ASP A 167 -6.88 -7.78 -15.91
C ASP A 167 -5.70 -6.93 -16.42
N LEU A 168 -5.94 -6.03 -17.38
CA LEU A 168 -4.92 -5.10 -17.85
C LEU A 168 -4.54 -4.10 -16.76
N THR A 169 -5.51 -3.52 -16.06
CA THR A 169 -5.21 -2.58 -14.96
C THR A 169 -4.57 -3.30 -13.77
N SER A 170 -4.96 -4.54 -13.48
CA SER A 170 -4.26 -5.35 -12.48
C SER A 170 -2.79 -5.53 -12.85
N THR A 171 -2.51 -5.94 -14.09
CA THR A 171 -1.15 -6.16 -14.57
C THR A 171 -0.32 -4.88 -14.55
N TYR A 172 -0.85 -3.78 -15.09
CA TYR A 172 -0.12 -2.51 -15.19
C TYR A 172 0.15 -1.86 -13.85
N LEU A 173 -0.69 -2.10 -12.84
CA LEU A 173 -0.56 -1.51 -11.50
C LEU A 173 -0.05 -2.51 -10.45
N GLY A 174 0.34 -3.73 -10.85
CA GLY A 174 0.93 -4.73 -9.97
C GLY A 174 -0.02 -5.39 -8.97
N PHE A 175 -1.32 -5.40 -9.23
CA PHE A 175 -2.28 -6.12 -8.39
C PHE A 175 -2.29 -7.63 -8.68
N GLU A 176 -2.38 -8.44 -7.63
CA GLU A 176 -2.37 -9.90 -7.71
C GLU A 176 -3.75 -10.53 -7.95
N GLY A 177 -4.82 -9.74 -7.89
CA GLY A 177 -6.18 -10.20 -8.18
C GLY A 177 -7.17 -9.05 -8.24
N LEU A 178 -8.44 -9.38 -8.45
CA LEU A 178 -9.53 -8.42 -8.43
C LEU A 178 -10.17 -8.36 -7.05
N ALA A 179 -10.67 -7.20 -6.67
CA ALA A 179 -11.81 -7.16 -5.75
C ALA A 179 -13.04 -7.61 -6.54
N GLU A 180 -13.60 -8.77 -6.18
CA GLU A 180 -14.56 -9.49 -7.03
C GLU A 180 -15.92 -8.79 -7.09
N ASN A 181 -16.38 -8.24 -5.96
CA ASN A 181 -17.64 -7.53 -5.85
C ASN A 181 -17.42 -6.01 -5.92
N ALA A 182 -18.25 -5.29 -6.69
CA ALA A 182 -18.06 -3.86 -6.91
C ALA A 182 -18.42 -2.99 -5.69
N ILE A 183 -19.40 -3.42 -4.87
CA ILE A 183 -19.75 -2.72 -3.63
C ILE A 183 -18.63 -2.92 -2.60
N ASP A 184 -18.12 -4.14 -2.48
CA ASP A 184 -16.96 -4.46 -1.64
C ASP A 184 -15.71 -3.65 -2.07
N ALA A 185 -15.42 -3.61 -3.37
CA ALA A 185 -14.26 -2.93 -3.93
C ALA A 185 -14.15 -1.45 -3.55
N VAL A 186 -15.29 -0.75 -3.43
CA VAL A 186 -15.34 0.69 -3.12
C VAL A 186 -15.85 1.03 -1.72
N GLY A 187 -16.49 0.08 -1.03
CA GLY A 187 -17.08 0.27 0.29
C GLY A 187 -16.32 -0.42 1.43
N GLY A 188 -15.46 -1.39 1.12
CA GLY A 188 -14.65 -2.10 2.10
C GLY A 188 -13.57 -1.21 2.71
N VAL A 189 -13.32 -1.35 4.02
CA VAL A 189 -12.28 -0.62 4.77
C VAL A 189 -11.37 -1.54 5.58
N ASP A 190 -11.67 -2.82 5.57
CA ASP A 190 -10.94 -3.93 6.20
C ASP A 190 -9.45 -3.92 5.82
N HIS A 191 -9.13 -3.76 4.55
CA HIS A 191 -7.75 -3.70 4.05
C HIS A 191 -6.93 -2.57 4.71
N THR A 192 -7.54 -1.41 4.98
CA THR A 192 -6.91 -0.29 5.68
C THR A 192 -6.76 -0.61 7.16
N LEU A 193 -7.79 -1.15 7.80
CA LEU A 193 -7.76 -1.52 9.22
C LEU A 193 -6.74 -2.63 9.50
N GLU A 194 -6.64 -3.62 8.63
CA GLU A 194 -5.64 -4.70 8.73
C GLU A 194 -4.21 -4.17 8.61
N ALA A 195 -3.97 -3.25 7.66
CA ALA A 195 -2.65 -2.61 7.51
C ALA A 195 -2.27 -1.81 8.76
N VAL A 196 -3.19 -0.98 9.27
CA VAL A 196 -2.97 -0.18 10.49
C VAL A 196 -2.78 -1.06 11.73
N SER A 197 -3.65 -2.05 11.93
CA SER A 197 -3.58 -2.97 13.07
C SER A 197 -2.25 -3.74 13.08
N THR A 198 -1.81 -4.19 11.90
CA THR A 198 -0.53 -4.88 11.77
C THR A 198 0.65 -3.96 12.08
N ALA A 199 0.67 -2.74 11.54
CA ALA A 199 1.72 -1.77 11.82
C ALA A 199 1.79 -1.41 13.32
N LEU A 200 0.63 -1.22 13.96
CA LEU A 200 0.54 -0.98 15.40
C LEU A 200 1.08 -2.17 16.22
N THR A 201 0.73 -3.39 15.82
CA THR A 201 1.24 -4.61 16.48
C THR A 201 2.76 -4.66 16.41
N CYS A 202 3.35 -4.46 15.22
CA CYS A 202 4.81 -4.43 15.04
C CYS A 202 5.50 -3.35 15.89
N GLY A 203 4.90 -2.15 15.96
CA GLY A 203 5.46 -1.03 16.73
C GLY A 203 5.41 -1.26 18.25
N THR A 204 4.31 -1.84 18.74
CA THR A 204 4.10 -2.14 20.17
C THR A 204 4.95 -3.30 20.66
N THR A 205 5.08 -4.37 19.88
CA THR A 205 5.94 -5.52 20.20
C THR A 205 7.40 -5.07 20.31
N SER A 206 7.88 -4.28 19.35
CA SER A 206 9.25 -3.75 19.34
C SER A 206 9.55 -2.90 20.58
N ARG A 207 8.59 -2.10 21.06
CA ARG A 207 8.75 -1.30 22.29
C ARG A 207 8.80 -2.16 23.54
N GLY A 208 7.93 -3.16 23.68
CA GLY A 208 7.85 -4.00 24.87
C GLY A 208 9.20 -4.64 25.23
N TRP A 209 9.94 -5.12 24.24
CA TRP A 209 11.26 -5.72 24.44
C TRP A 209 12.38 -4.72 24.71
N SER A 210 12.22 -3.44 24.35
CA SER A 210 13.20 -2.41 24.75
C SER A 210 13.16 -2.09 26.25
N SER A 211 12.13 -2.54 26.98
CA SER A 211 11.89 -2.17 28.38
C SER A 211 12.05 -3.33 29.38
N ILE A 212 12.43 -4.53 28.92
CA ILE A 212 12.52 -5.75 29.75
C ILE A 212 13.93 -5.93 30.35
N CYS A 213 14.91 -5.13 29.94
CA CYS A 213 16.29 -5.16 30.46
C CYS A 213 16.75 -3.75 30.82
#